data_AF-A0A6P2Z493-F1
#
_entry.id   AF-A0A6P2Z493-F1
#
_cell.length_a   1.000
_cell.length_b   1.000
_cell.length_c   1.000
_cell.angle_alpha   90.00
_cell.angle_beta   90.00
_cell.angle_gamma   90.00
#
_symmetry.space_group_name_H-M   'P 1'
#
loop_
_entity.id
_entity.type
_entity.pdbx_description
1 polymer ?
#
loop_
_entity_poly.entity_id
_entity_poly.type
_entity_poly.pdbx_seq_one_letter_code
_entity_poly.pdbx_strand_id
1 'polypeptide(L)'
;MHTGGSVDADVIFILSGAHVGFLPDHVAAPWVAAGKMRRLLASKLSHTVEFQLATPRNCDGSEALDAFTAALAEQFGGLDGFAGQ
;
A
#
# COMPACT_ATOMS: atom_id res chain seq x y z
N MET A 1 11.00 -13.30 13.09
CA MET A 1 10.19 -12.50 14.03
C MET A 1 9.49 -11.44 13.20
N HIS A 2 8.26 -11.71 12.80
CA HIS A 2 7.45 -10.83 11.94
C HIS A 2 6.55 -10.03 12.88
N THR A 3 6.97 -8.86 13.33
CA THR A 3 6.10 -7.93 14.06
C THR A 3 5.19 -7.26 13.03
N GLY A 4 4.17 -7.99 12.56
CA GLY A 4 3.13 -7.42 11.72
C GLY A 4 2.27 -6.47 12.55
N GLY A 5 2.74 -5.23 12.70
CA GLY A 5 1.90 -4.14 13.19
C GLY A 5 0.81 -3.88 12.16
N SER A 6 -0.45 -3.87 12.58
CA SER A 6 -1.51 -3.34 11.74
C SER A 6 -1.27 -1.85 11.57
N VAL A 7 -1.50 -1.34 10.36
CA VAL A 7 -1.46 0.10 10.05
C VAL A 7 -2.30 0.92 11.03
N ASP A 8 -3.43 0.37 11.50
CA ASP A 8 -4.32 1.03 12.45
C ASP A 8 -3.66 1.22 13.83
N ALA A 9 -2.87 0.26 14.28
CA ALA A 9 -2.16 0.36 15.56
C ALA A 9 -1.10 1.47 15.49
N ASP A 10 -0.37 1.56 14.39
CA ASP A 10 0.64 2.61 14.17
C ASP A 10 0.00 4.00 14.14
N VAL A 11 -1.18 4.15 13.52
CA VAL A 11 -1.96 5.40 13.55
C VAL A 11 -2.29 5.82 14.98
N ILE A 12 -2.80 4.89 15.81
CA ILE A 12 -3.18 5.19 17.19
C ILE A 12 -1.95 5.61 18.01
N PHE A 13 -0.82 4.92 17.85
CA PHE A 13 0.41 5.26 18.56
C PHE A 13 0.97 6.62 18.14
N ILE A 14 0.98 6.93 16.84
CA ILE A 14 1.45 8.25 16.36
C ILE A 14 0.53 9.36 16.87
N LEU A 15 -0.79 9.17 16.82
CA LEU A 15 -1.76 10.17 17.30
C LEU A 15 -1.70 10.38 18.81
N SER A 16 -1.22 9.39 19.59
CA SER A 16 -0.98 9.57 21.03
C SER A 16 0.14 10.56 21.34
N GLY A 17 0.99 10.89 20.36
CA GLY A 17 2.15 11.77 20.51
C GLY A 17 3.37 11.11 21.18
N ALA A 18 3.27 9.84 21.58
CA ALA A 18 4.35 9.09 22.23
C ALA A 18 5.26 8.33 21.24
N HIS A 19 4.97 8.37 19.93
CA HIS A 19 5.67 7.56 18.94
C HIS A 19 5.86 8.27 17.59
N VAL A 20 6.96 7.93 16.91
CA VAL A 20 7.22 8.27 15.50
C VAL A 20 7.26 6.95 14.72
N GLY A 21 6.41 6.83 13.70
CA GLY A 21 6.30 5.60 12.89
C GLY A 21 6.20 5.91 11.40
N PHE A 22 6.24 4.85 10.60
CA PHE A 22 6.04 4.92 9.14
C PHE A 22 4.60 4.63 8.82
N LEU A 23 3.98 5.49 8.01
CA LEU A 23 2.59 5.34 7.61
C LEU A 23 2.48 5.55 6.10
N PRO A 24 1.70 4.72 5.37
CA PRO A 24 1.42 4.99 3.96
C PRO A 24 0.82 6.39 3.79
N ASP A 25 1.22 7.09 2.73
CA ASP A 25 0.84 8.49 2.53
C ASP A 25 -0.70 8.70 2.54
N HIS A 26 -1.45 7.76 1.96
CA HIS A 26 -2.91 7.84 1.90
C HIS A 26 -3.59 7.67 3.28
N VAL A 27 -2.99 6.91 4.20
CA VAL A 27 -3.51 6.75 5.57
C VAL A 27 -3.17 7.96 6.42
N ALA A 28 -1.99 8.55 6.23
CA ALA A 28 -1.55 9.76 6.93
C ALA A 28 -2.28 11.03 6.46
N ALA A 29 -2.67 11.07 5.18
CA ALA A 29 -3.24 12.25 4.52
C ALA A 29 -4.33 13.00 5.32
N PRO A 30 -5.41 12.36 5.82
CA PRO A 30 -6.45 13.07 6.57
C PRO A 30 -5.92 13.69 7.87
N TRP A 31 -4.98 13.03 8.55
CA TRP A 31 -4.41 13.50 9.81
C TRP A 31 -3.40 14.63 9.62
N VAL A 32 -2.65 14.59 8.53
CA VAL A 32 -1.77 15.69 8.12
C VAL A 32 -2.59 16.91 7.72
N ALA A 33 -3.66 16.72 6.94
CA ALA A 33 -4.58 17.79 6.55
C ALA A 33 -5.27 18.42 7.77
N ALA A 34 -5.62 17.62 8.78
CA ALA A 34 -6.16 18.08 10.05
C ALA A 34 -5.11 18.68 11.01
N GLY A 35 -3.83 18.74 10.62
CA GLY A 35 -2.74 19.26 11.46
C GLY A 35 -2.35 18.38 12.65
N LYS A 36 -2.88 17.15 12.72
CA LYS A 36 -2.62 16.18 13.81
C LYS A 36 -1.36 15.35 13.59
N MET A 37 -0.88 15.26 12.36
CA MET A 37 0.37 14.58 12.00
C MET A 37 1.26 15.49 11.15
N ARG A 38 2.58 15.21 11.18
CA ARG A 38 3.57 15.90 10.35
C ARG A 38 4.51 14.89 9.72
N ARG A 39 4.66 14.94 8.39
CA ARG A 39 5.67 14.15 7.68
C ARG A 39 7.07 14.60 8.10
N LEU A 40 7.93 13.65 8.46
CA LEU A 40 9.31 13.91 8.86
C LEU A 40 10.27 13.37 7.80
N LEU A 41 11.27 14.18 7.42
CA LEU A 41 12.36 13.79 6.50
C LEU A 41 11.89 13.10 5.21
N ALA A 42 10.80 13.58 4.59
CA ALA A 42 10.18 12.96 3.42
C ALA A 42 11.15 12.67 2.26
N SER A 43 12.18 13.51 2.08
CA SER A 43 13.20 13.35 1.03
C SER A 43 14.25 12.27 1.32
N LYS A 44 14.33 11.75 2.54
CA LYS A 44 15.29 10.74 2.98
C LYS A 44 14.65 9.43 3.44
N LEU A 45 13.36 9.47 3.77
CA LEU A 45 12.62 8.37 4.39
C LEU A 45 11.35 8.01 3.59
N SER A 46 11.41 8.07 2.26
CA SER A 46 10.35 7.58 1.39
C SER A 46 10.55 6.09 1.09
N HIS A 47 9.58 5.26 1.48
CA HIS A 47 9.55 3.85 1.10
C HIS A 47 8.47 3.65 0.04
N THR A 48 8.86 3.20 -1.15
CA THR A 48 7.90 2.84 -2.20
C THR A 48 7.54 1.38 -2.01
N VAL A 49 6.24 1.08 -1.95
CA VAL A 49 5.74 -0.29 -1.83
C VAL A 49 5.22 -0.71 -3.19
N GLU A 50 5.73 -1.83 -3.70
CA GLU A 50 5.20 -2.46 -4.91
C GLU A 50 4.00 -3.33 -4.54
N PHE A 51 2.88 -3.14 -5.25
CA PHE A 51 1.71 -4.01 -5.15
C PHE A 51 1.76 -5.03 -6.28
N GLN A 52 1.52 -6.30 -5.95
CA GLN A 52 1.54 -7.40 -6.91
C GLN A 52 0.18 -8.09 -6.93
N LEU A 53 -0.27 -8.46 -8.14
CA LEU A 53 -1.46 -9.29 -8.33
C LEU A 53 -1.03 -10.76 -8.38
N ALA A 54 -1.36 -11.52 -7.33
CA ALA A 54 -1.13 -12.96 -7.30
C ALA A 54 -2.36 -13.71 -7.82
N THR A 55 -2.21 -14.45 -8.92
CA THR A 55 -3.26 -15.30 -9.47
C THR A 55 -2.91 -16.78 -9.30
N PRO A 56 -3.89 -17.67 -9.05
CA PRO A 56 -3.65 -19.11 -9.04
C PRO A 56 -3.13 -19.56 -10.41
N ARG A 57 -2.11 -20.42 -10.45
CA ARG A 57 -1.53 -20.94 -11.70
C ARG A 57 -2.52 -21.67 -12.61
N ASN A 58 -3.65 -22.15 -12.06
CA ASN A 58 -4.67 -22.90 -12.80
C ASN A 58 -5.97 -22.08 -12.98
N CYS A 59 -5.88 -20.76 -13.03
CA CYS A 59 -7.05 -19.88 -13.23
C CYS A 59 -7.35 -19.61 -14.72
N ASP A 60 -6.91 -20.51 -15.60
CA ASP A 60 -7.12 -20.38 -17.04
C ASP A 60 -8.63 -20.33 -17.35
N GLY A 61 -9.08 -19.21 -17.95
CA GLY A 61 -10.45 -19.05 -18.47
C GLY A 61 -11.48 -18.40 -17.54
N SER A 62 -11.07 -17.75 -16.44
CA SER A 62 -11.98 -16.95 -15.63
C SER A 62 -12.19 -15.56 -16.24
N GLU A 63 -13.33 -15.34 -16.90
CA GLU A 63 -13.73 -14.03 -17.46
C GLU A 63 -13.67 -12.92 -16.39
N ALA A 64 -14.01 -13.25 -15.14
CA ALA A 64 -13.97 -12.31 -14.04
C ALA A 64 -12.52 -11.91 -13.67
N LEU A 65 -11.55 -12.83 -13.79
CA LEU A 65 -10.14 -12.54 -13.54
C LEU A 65 -9.57 -11.63 -14.64
N ASP A 66 -9.92 -11.90 -15.89
CA ASP A 66 -9.49 -11.09 -17.03
C ASP A 66 -10.07 -9.67 -16.94
N ALA A 67 -11.36 -9.55 -16.64
CA ALA A 67 -12.01 -8.25 -16.44
C ALA A 67 -11.40 -7.47 -15.26
N PHE A 68 -11.11 -8.14 -14.14
CA PHE A 68 -10.47 -7.50 -12.99
C PHE A 68 -9.03 -7.05 -13.31
N THR A 69 -8.27 -7.87 -14.02
CA THR A 69 -6.89 -7.56 -14.46
C THR A 69 -6.88 -6.36 -15.41
N ALA A 70 -7.81 -6.31 -16.37
CA ALA A 70 -7.97 -5.18 -17.28
C ALA A 70 -8.33 -3.88 -16.54
N ALA A 71 -9.27 -3.95 -15.59
CA ALA A 71 -9.65 -2.79 -14.77
C ALA A 71 -8.49 -2.27 -13.90
N LEU A 72 -7.67 -3.19 -13.35
CA LEU A 72 -6.47 -2.81 -12.60
C LEU A 72 -5.44 -2.12 -13.49
N ALA A 73 -5.20 -2.64 -14.70
CA ALA A 73 -4.26 -2.05 -15.65
C ALA A 73 -4.71 -0.64 -16.10
N GLU A 74 -6.03 -0.44 -16.30
CA GLU A 74 -6.61 0.87 -16.62
C GLU A 74 -6.43 1.87 -15.46
N GLN A 75 -6.67 1.43 -14.23
CA GLN A 75 -6.67 2.33 -13.07
C GLN A 75 -5.26 2.65 -12.54
N PHE A 76 -4.31 1.72 -12.63
CA PHE A 76 -2.99 1.84 -12.00
C PHE A 76 -1.81 1.90 -12.99
N GLY A 77 -2.05 1.75 -14.30
CA GLY A 77 -0.98 1.63 -15.30
C GLY A 77 -0.46 0.19 -15.41
N GLY A 78 0.21 -0.12 -16.52
CA GLY A 78 0.54 -1.49 -16.98
C GLY A 78 1.05 -2.44 -15.89
N LEU A 79 0.48 -3.64 -15.86
CA LEU A 79 0.83 -4.73 -14.95
C LEU A 79 2.08 -5.48 -15.45
N ASP A 80 3.12 -4.74 -15.84
CA ASP A 80 4.35 -5.28 -16.44
C ASP A 80 5.22 -5.92 -15.34
N GLY A 81 4.85 -7.11 -14.91
CA GLY A 81 5.60 -7.85 -13.92
C GLY A 81 4.96 -9.18 -13.60
N PHE A 82 5.11 -10.16 -14.50
CA PHE A 82 5.35 -11.59 -14.22
C PHE A 82 5.18 -12.40 -15.52
N ALA A 83 6.10 -12.21 -16.47
CA ALA A 83 6.35 -13.22 -17.49
C ALA A 83 7.36 -14.23 -16.92
N GLY A 84 6.85 -15.37 -16.43
CA GLY A 84 7.62 -16.62 -16.29
C GLY A 84 8.42 -16.81 -15.00
N GLN A 85 7.96 -17.77 -14.20
CA GLN A 85 8.80 -18.85 -13.66
C GLN A 85 8.05 -20.17 -13.81
#